data_AF-A0A0L6ZB56-F1
#
_entry.id   AF-A0A0L6ZB56-F1
#
_cell.length_a   1.000
_cell.length_b   1.000
_cell.length_c   1.000
_cell.angle_alpha   90.00
_cell.angle_beta   90.00
_cell.angle_gamma   90.00
#
_symmetry.space_group_name_H-M   'P 1'
#
loop_
_entity.id
_entity.type
_entity.pdbx_description
1 polymer ?
#
loop_
_entity_poly.entity_id
_entity_poly.type
_entity_poly.pdbx_seq_one_letter_code
_entity_poly.pdbx_strand_id
1 'polypeptide(L)'
;MKRKRITQLFPFLLPTRRIQRKIIFYAKMYFDRNRYTKTKVKNNSDEMKNGGIMKKRKRIKAVFLYGIFICYILLLIKILLLSRASPFELFNSQRTLFRSINLIPFHSIMEYISGSSDTLRRFAFGNVVGNIVIFIPLGIYLPLFKKDKRVLVNLLFIFIVSLFVEIIQGLLGIGVSDIDDIILNCLGGWIGILGYKFLLFILRDEKKVHTAITILSAIVGLPAILYLLFMVKMRF
;
A
#
# COMPACT_ATOMS: atom_id res chain seq x y z
N MET A 1 -11.21 -11.74 -48.99
CA MET A 1 -11.87 -10.44 -49.22
C MET A 1 -13.15 -10.32 -48.38
N LYS A 2 -13.26 -9.31 -47.49
CA LYS A 2 -14.51 -9.05 -46.74
C LYS A 2 -15.61 -8.64 -47.72
N ARG A 3 -16.70 -9.42 -47.82
CA ARG A 3 -17.87 -9.04 -48.64
C ARG A 3 -18.40 -7.68 -48.17
N LYS A 4 -18.32 -6.67 -49.04
CA LYS A 4 -18.90 -5.35 -48.79
C LYS A 4 -20.42 -5.52 -48.65
N ARG A 5 -21.02 -4.87 -47.66
CA ARG A 5 -22.47 -4.91 -47.44
C ARG A 5 -23.16 -4.18 -48.62
N ILE A 6 -24.31 -4.65 -49.09
CA ILE A 6 -25.07 -4.01 -50.20
C ILE A 6 -25.32 -2.52 -49.94
N THR A 7 -25.55 -2.12 -48.69
CA THR A 7 -25.70 -0.70 -48.30
C THR A 7 -24.41 0.13 -48.35
N GLN A 8 -23.24 -0.51 -48.50
CA GLN A 8 -21.97 0.17 -48.77
C GLN A 8 -21.76 0.41 -50.27
N LEU A 9 -22.45 -0.34 -51.14
CA LEU A 9 -22.49 -0.09 -52.59
C LEU A 9 -23.64 0.85 -52.98
N PHE A 10 -24.77 0.80 -52.25
CA PHE A 10 -25.96 1.61 -52.54
C PHE A 10 -26.46 2.31 -51.27
N PRO A 11 -25.93 3.51 -50.95
CA PRO A 11 -26.27 4.25 -49.74
C PRO A 11 -27.76 4.66 -49.66
N PHE A 12 -28.42 4.87 -50.81
CA PHE A 12 -29.85 5.24 -50.85
C PHE A 12 -30.80 4.14 -50.32
N LEU A 13 -30.33 2.89 -50.16
CA LEU A 13 -31.08 1.79 -49.53
C LEU A 13 -31.00 1.78 -47.99
N LEU A 14 -30.26 2.73 -47.39
CA LEU A 14 -30.16 2.83 -45.93
C LEU A 14 -31.51 3.13 -45.23
N PRO A 15 -32.37 4.04 -45.72
CA PRO A 15 -33.64 4.35 -45.08
C PRO A 15 -34.61 3.15 -45.08
N THR A 16 -34.76 2.48 -46.23
CA THR A 16 -35.63 1.29 -46.37
C THR A 16 -35.19 0.16 -45.47
N ARG A 17 -33.88 -0.10 -45.38
CA ARG A 17 -33.32 -1.09 -44.47
C ARG A 17 -33.58 -0.75 -42.99
N ARG A 18 -33.53 0.53 -42.60
CA ARG A 18 -33.86 0.96 -41.23
C ARG A 18 -35.34 0.71 -40.92
N ILE A 19 -36.24 1.02 -41.86
CA ILE A 19 -37.68 0.78 -41.72
C ILE A 19 -37.96 -0.72 -41.61
N GLN A 20 -37.40 -1.53 -42.52
CA GLN A 20 -37.56 -2.99 -42.51
C GLN A 20 -37.10 -3.60 -41.18
N ARG A 21 -35.97 -3.16 -40.63
CA ARG A 21 -35.48 -3.62 -39.31
C ARG A 21 -36.41 -3.25 -38.17
N LYS A 22 -37.01 -2.04 -38.19
CA LYS A 22 -37.99 -1.64 -37.17
C LYS A 22 -39.24 -2.51 -37.26
N ILE A 23 -39.80 -2.73 -38.45
CA ILE A 23 -40.98 -3.56 -38.65
C ILE A 23 -40.73 -4.98 -38.13
N ILE A 24 -39.63 -5.61 -38.53
CA ILE A 24 -39.24 -6.95 -38.07
C ILE A 24 -39.08 -6.98 -36.54
N PHE A 25 -38.47 -5.94 -35.95
CA PHE A 25 -38.30 -5.85 -34.50
C PHE A 25 -39.64 -5.78 -33.75
N TYR A 26 -40.56 -4.92 -34.17
CA TYR A 26 -41.88 -4.79 -33.54
C TYR A 26 -42.76 -6.03 -33.76
N ALA A 27 -42.74 -6.62 -34.95
CA ALA A 27 -43.44 -7.87 -35.21
C ALA A 27 -42.92 -9.00 -34.29
N LYS A 28 -41.60 -9.15 -34.18
CA LYS A 28 -40.98 -10.12 -33.28
C LYS A 28 -41.35 -9.87 -31.80
N MET A 29 -41.43 -8.60 -31.38
CA MET A 29 -41.83 -8.23 -30.02
C MET A 29 -43.30 -8.61 -29.73
N TYR A 30 -44.18 -8.41 -30.70
CA TYR A 30 -45.60 -8.77 -30.61
C TYR A 30 -45.78 -10.29 -30.48
N PHE A 31 -45.14 -11.08 -31.34
CA PHE A 31 -45.18 -12.55 -31.28
C PHE A 31 -44.57 -13.12 -29.99
N ASP A 32 -43.53 -12.49 -29.45
CA ASP A 32 -42.85 -12.93 -28.22
C ASP A 32 -43.57 -12.50 -26.92
N ARG A 33 -44.78 -11.93 -27.01
CA ARG A 33 -45.58 -11.43 -25.87
C ARG A 33 -44.74 -10.62 -24.86
N ASN A 34 -43.90 -9.70 -25.34
CA ASN A 34 -43.02 -8.87 -24.50
C ASN A 34 -42.01 -9.64 -23.61
N ARG A 35 -41.66 -10.90 -23.90
CA ARG A 35 -40.57 -11.57 -23.15
C ARG A 35 -39.24 -10.89 -23.37
N TYR A 36 -38.91 -10.52 -24.61
CA TYR A 36 -37.69 -9.76 -24.92
C TYR A 36 -37.50 -8.50 -24.04
N THR A 37 -38.57 -7.71 -23.84
CA THR A 37 -38.49 -6.50 -23.02
C THR A 37 -38.33 -6.83 -21.53
N LYS A 38 -39.07 -7.82 -21.01
CA LYS A 38 -38.90 -8.30 -19.62
C LYS A 38 -37.48 -8.81 -19.36
N THR A 39 -36.93 -9.61 -20.27
CA THR A 39 -35.55 -10.12 -20.18
C THR A 39 -34.54 -8.98 -20.24
N LYS A 40 -34.74 -8.00 -21.13
CA LYS A 40 -33.84 -6.84 -21.24
C LYS A 40 -33.89 -5.95 -19.99
N VAL A 41 -35.07 -5.72 -19.42
CA VAL A 41 -35.23 -4.97 -18.16
C VAL A 41 -34.57 -5.70 -17.00
N LYS A 42 -34.78 -7.03 -16.90
CA LYS A 42 -34.13 -7.87 -15.89
C LYS A 42 -32.60 -7.80 -16.01
N ASN A 43 -32.06 -8.02 -17.20
CA ASN A 43 -30.61 -7.95 -17.44
C ASN A 43 -30.04 -6.58 -17.09
N ASN A 44 -30.70 -5.48 -17.48
CA ASN A 44 -30.28 -4.13 -17.10
C ASN A 44 -30.32 -3.92 -15.58
N SER A 45 -31.35 -4.43 -14.90
CA SER A 45 -31.47 -4.34 -13.45
C SER A 45 -30.40 -5.16 -12.72
N ASP A 46 -30.06 -6.34 -13.24
CA ASP A 46 -29.01 -7.21 -12.72
C ASP A 46 -27.63 -6.61 -12.96
N GLU A 47 -27.38 -5.99 -14.12
CA GLU A 47 -26.15 -5.24 -14.42
C GLU A 47 -25.99 -4.03 -13.49
N MET A 48 -27.04 -3.24 -13.25
CA MET A 48 -26.99 -2.12 -12.30
C MET A 48 -26.72 -2.61 -10.87
N LYS A 49 -27.40 -3.68 -10.43
CA LYS A 49 -27.17 -4.29 -9.11
C LYS A 49 -25.74 -4.80 -8.98
N ASN A 50 -25.24 -5.56 -9.95
CA ASN A 50 -23.88 -6.09 -9.95
C ASN A 50 -22.84 -4.98 -9.99
N GLY A 51 -23.06 -3.92 -10.77
CA GLY A 51 -22.21 -2.73 -10.78
C GLY A 51 -22.16 -2.05 -9.40
N GLY A 52 -23.31 -1.93 -8.72
CA GLY A 52 -23.40 -1.43 -7.35
C GLY A 52 -22.62 -2.29 -6.34
N ILE A 53 -22.79 -3.61 -6.39
CA ILE A 53 -22.09 -4.57 -5.53
C ILE A 53 -20.57 -4.49 -5.76
N MET A 54 -20.13 -4.42 -7.01
CA MET A 54 -18.70 -4.28 -7.35
C MET A 54 -18.11 -2.98 -6.81
N LYS A 55 -18.83 -1.85 -6.94
CA LYS A 55 -18.40 -0.56 -6.37
C LYS A 55 -18.31 -0.64 -4.84
N LYS A 56 -19.29 -1.26 -4.17
CA LYS A 56 -19.28 -1.44 -2.70
C LYS A 56 -18.11 -2.31 -2.24
N ARG A 57 -17.84 -3.44 -2.91
CA ARG A 57 -16.69 -4.32 -2.61
C ARG A 57 -15.35 -3.59 -2.76
N LYS A 58 -15.19 -2.77 -3.80
CA LYS A 58 -13.97 -1.95 -3.98
C LYS A 58 -13.78 -0.94 -2.85
N ARG A 59 -14.86 -0.27 -2.42
CA ARG A 59 -14.81 0.68 -1.29
C ARG A 59 -14.41 0.00 0.01
N ILE A 60 -15.02 -1.16 0.34
CA ILE A 60 -14.69 -1.91 1.57
C ILE A 60 -13.21 -2.32 1.58
N LYS A 61 -12.70 -2.87 0.47
CA LYS A 61 -11.28 -3.22 0.35
C LYS A 61 -10.37 -2.00 0.57
N ALA A 62 -10.70 -0.85 0.00
CA ALA A 62 -9.92 0.37 0.17
C ALA A 62 -9.94 0.83 1.64
N VAL A 63 -11.11 0.94 2.27
CA VAL A 63 -11.24 1.36 3.67
C VAL A 63 -10.45 0.46 4.60
N PHE A 64 -10.56 -0.86 4.43
CA PHE A 64 -9.82 -1.83 5.23
C PHE A 64 -8.30 -1.66 5.08
N LEU A 65 -7.81 -1.54 3.84
CA LEU A 65 -6.40 -1.38 3.53
C LEU A 65 -5.82 -0.06 4.08
N TYR A 66 -6.55 1.06 3.94
CA TYR A 66 -6.18 2.33 4.54
C TYR A 66 -6.21 2.27 6.07
N GLY A 67 -7.18 1.56 6.65
CA GLY A 67 -7.25 1.34 8.10
C GLY A 67 -5.99 0.63 8.63
N ILE A 68 -5.59 -0.47 8.01
CA ILE A 68 -4.35 -1.18 8.38
C ILE A 68 -3.13 -0.27 8.18
N PHE A 69 -3.07 0.47 7.08
CA PHE A 69 -1.97 1.39 6.82
C PHE A 69 -1.86 2.49 7.90
N ILE A 70 -2.99 3.07 8.33
CA ILE A 70 -3.01 4.05 9.41
C ILE A 70 -2.54 3.41 10.72
N CYS A 71 -3.04 2.23 11.08
CA CYS A 71 -2.57 1.50 12.27
C CYS A 71 -1.05 1.22 12.21
N TYR A 72 -0.54 0.85 11.04
CA TYR A 72 0.89 0.66 10.79
C TYR A 72 1.66 1.97 10.98
N ILE A 73 1.21 3.10 10.43
CA ILE A 73 1.88 4.40 10.59
C ILE A 73 1.89 4.83 12.06
N LEU A 74 0.80 4.65 12.80
CA LEU A 74 0.76 4.95 14.23
C LEU A 74 1.75 4.08 15.02
N LEU A 75 1.86 2.80 14.66
CA LEU A 75 2.85 1.89 15.24
C LEU A 75 4.28 2.28 14.86
N LEU A 76 4.53 2.67 13.60
CA LEU A 76 5.83 3.14 13.12
C LEU A 76 6.28 4.36 13.93
N ILE A 77 5.41 5.36 14.09
CA ILE A 77 5.67 6.54 14.92
C ILE A 77 5.94 6.13 16.38
N LYS A 78 5.13 5.20 16.93
CA LYS A 78 5.32 4.70 18.29
C LYS A 78 6.68 4.02 18.47
N ILE A 79 7.07 3.13 17.57
CA ILE A 79 8.33 2.41 17.70
C ILE A 79 9.52 3.36 17.50
N LEU A 80 9.49 4.21 16.46
CA LEU A 80 10.61 5.10 16.15
C LEU A 80 10.78 6.20 17.21
N LEU A 81 9.69 6.85 17.65
CA LEU A 81 9.78 8.00 18.56
C LEU A 81 9.65 7.62 20.04
N LEU A 82 8.79 6.65 20.39
CA LEU A 82 8.41 6.36 21.77
C LEU A 82 9.07 5.10 22.35
N SER A 83 9.81 4.31 21.55
CA SER A 83 10.56 3.18 22.09
C SER A 83 11.87 3.60 22.79
N ARG A 84 12.36 4.82 22.56
CA ARG A 84 13.63 5.30 23.15
C ARG A 84 13.45 6.29 24.31
N ALA A 85 12.25 6.85 24.51
CA ALA A 85 11.89 7.61 25.72
C ALA A 85 10.40 7.46 26.02
N SER A 86 10.06 7.32 27.31
CA SER A 86 8.66 7.32 27.74
C SER A 86 8.05 8.72 27.57
N PRO A 87 6.76 8.85 27.21
CA PRO A 87 6.09 10.15 27.17
C PRO A 87 6.25 10.94 28.47
N PHE A 88 6.26 10.23 29.60
CA PHE A 88 6.37 10.83 30.93
C PHE A 88 7.75 11.46 31.17
N GLU A 89 8.83 10.78 30.77
CA GLU A 89 10.19 11.35 30.81
C GLU A 89 10.37 12.50 29.82
N LEU A 90 9.69 12.44 28.67
CA LEU A 90 9.71 13.48 27.66
C LEU A 90 9.17 14.82 28.16
N PHE A 91 8.13 14.81 29.00
CA PHE A 91 7.50 16.02 29.56
C PHE A 91 7.99 16.37 30.97
N ASN A 92 8.96 15.63 31.52
CA ASN A 92 9.53 15.97 32.82
C ASN A 92 10.53 17.13 32.70
N SER A 93 10.31 18.21 33.45
CA SER A 93 11.15 19.41 33.43
C SER A 93 12.59 19.18 33.91
N GLN A 94 12.85 18.08 34.62
CA GLN A 94 14.18 17.69 35.11
C GLN A 94 14.92 16.69 34.20
N ARG A 95 14.44 16.45 32.97
CA ARG A 95 15.06 15.46 32.09
C ARG A 95 16.47 15.89 31.65
N THR A 96 17.42 14.95 31.71
CA THR A 96 18.76 15.14 31.13
C THR A 96 18.71 14.91 29.63
N LEU A 97 18.97 15.98 28.87
CA LEU A 97 19.03 15.94 27.41
C LEU A 97 20.39 15.42 26.93
N PHE A 98 20.46 14.13 26.58
CA PHE A 98 21.62 13.59 25.86
C PHE A 98 21.38 13.69 24.36
N ARG A 99 21.99 14.68 23.72
CA ARG A 99 21.99 14.82 22.26
C ARG A 99 23.33 14.34 21.72
N SER A 100 23.32 13.25 20.98
CA SER A 100 24.46 12.78 20.19
C SER A 100 24.02 12.63 18.74
N ILE A 101 24.90 13.03 17.83
CA ILE A 101 24.66 12.97 16.39
C ILE A 101 25.83 12.19 15.79
N ASN A 102 25.53 11.06 15.18
CA ASN A 102 26.47 10.32 14.36
C ASN A 102 26.18 10.57 12.87
N LEU A 103 27.10 11.28 12.21
CA LEU A 103 27.03 11.56 10.78
C LEU A 103 28.00 10.70 9.97
N ILE A 104 28.79 9.84 10.61
CA ILE A 104 29.77 8.99 9.95
C ILE A 104 29.06 7.70 9.53
N PRO A 105 28.87 7.46 8.22
CA PRO A 105 28.22 6.25 7.74
C PRO A 105 29.01 5.00 8.16
N PHE A 106 28.26 3.97 8.53
CA PHE A 106 28.70 2.66 8.99
C PHE A 106 29.48 2.67 10.31
N HIS A 107 29.56 3.80 11.01
CA HIS A 107 30.29 3.90 12.27
C HIS A 107 29.61 3.06 13.36
N SER A 108 28.31 3.25 13.56
CA SER A 108 27.53 2.48 14.54
C SER A 108 27.51 1.01 14.18
N ILE A 109 27.35 0.69 12.89
CA ILE A 109 27.40 -0.70 12.40
C ILE A 109 28.77 -1.35 12.67
N MET A 110 29.88 -0.62 12.50
CA MET A 110 31.22 -1.14 12.78
C MET A 110 31.49 -1.31 14.27
N GLU A 111 31.02 -0.37 15.10
CA GLU A 111 31.07 -0.49 16.56
C GLU A 111 30.31 -1.73 17.04
N TYR A 112 29.15 -2.00 16.44
CA TYR A 112 28.36 -3.19 16.72
C TYR A 112 29.04 -4.51 16.34
N ILE A 113 29.77 -4.53 15.23
CA ILE A 113 30.49 -5.73 14.76
C ILE A 113 31.76 -5.97 15.58
N SER A 114 32.44 -4.90 16.00
CA SER A 114 33.68 -4.96 16.78
C SER A 114 33.45 -5.15 18.28
N GLY A 115 32.22 -4.98 18.77
CA GLY A 115 31.83 -5.22 20.16
C GLY A 115 32.15 -6.65 20.63
N SER A 116 32.86 -6.73 21.77
CA SER A 116 33.45 -7.96 22.31
C SER A 116 32.46 -8.88 23.05
N SER A 117 31.21 -8.46 23.28
CA SER A 117 30.20 -9.27 23.97
C SER A 117 29.07 -9.73 23.04
N ASP A 118 28.71 -11.02 23.15
CA ASP A 118 27.64 -11.63 22.34
C ASP A 118 26.26 -10.98 22.57
N THR A 119 26.01 -10.47 23.79
CA THR A 119 24.77 -9.77 24.12
C THR A 119 24.65 -8.45 23.37
N LEU A 120 25.74 -7.68 23.28
CA LEU A 120 25.76 -6.40 22.58
C LEU A 120 25.61 -6.60 21.06
N ARG A 121 26.28 -7.61 20.50
CA ARG A 121 26.14 -7.98 19.08
C ARG A 121 24.72 -8.38 18.71
N ARG A 122 24.04 -9.17 19.55
CA ARG A 122 22.64 -9.57 19.32
C ARG A 122 21.68 -8.37 19.40
N PHE A 123 21.88 -7.49 20.37
CA PHE A 123 21.08 -6.27 20.50
C PHE A 123 21.27 -5.35 19.28
N ALA A 124 22.51 -5.13 18.88
CA ALA A 124 22.85 -4.34 17.70
C ALA A 124 22.27 -4.92 16.40
N PHE A 125 22.41 -6.23 16.19
CA PHE A 125 21.79 -6.90 15.05
C PHE A 125 20.27 -6.70 15.03
N GLY A 126 19.63 -6.77 16.20
CA GLY A 126 18.21 -6.48 16.36
C GLY A 126 17.83 -5.06 15.94
N ASN A 127 18.65 -4.05 16.26
CA ASN A 127 18.41 -2.66 15.84
C ASN A 127 18.57 -2.51 14.32
N VAL A 128 19.64 -3.06 13.75
CA VAL A 128 19.90 -3.00 12.30
C VAL A 128 18.76 -3.64 11.51
N VAL A 129 18.39 -4.88 11.87
CA VAL A 129 17.30 -5.60 11.23
C VAL A 129 15.96 -4.93 11.50
N GLY A 130 15.73 -4.42 12.71
CA GLY A 130 14.51 -3.72 13.10
C GLY A 130 14.23 -2.51 12.22
N ASN A 131 15.24 -1.66 11.99
CA ASN A 131 15.14 -0.48 11.14
C ASN A 131 14.83 -0.83 9.68
N ILE A 132 15.46 -1.88 9.14
CA ILE A 132 15.14 -2.37 7.79
C ILE A 132 13.70 -2.89 7.75
N VAL A 133 13.34 -3.82 8.64
CA VAL A 133 12.06 -4.55 8.59
C VAL A 133 10.86 -3.62 8.77
N ILE A 134 10.97 -2.63 9.66
CA ILE A 134 9.85 -1.73 9.96
C ILE A 134 9.50 -0.81 8.77
N PHE A 135 10.45 -0.55 7.86
CA PHE A 135 10.23 0.26 6.65
C PHE A 135 9.79 -0.54 5.42
N ILE A 136 9.91 -1.88 5.42
CA ILE A 136 9.44 -2.73 4.31
C ILE A 136 7.96 -2.49 3.97
N PRO A 137 7.01 -2.47 4.94
CA PRO A 137 5.61 -2.22 4.63
C PRO A 137 5.39 -0.85 3.98
N LEU A 138 6.07 0.21 4.44
CA LEU A 138 6.01 1.54 3.82
C LEU A 138 6.41 1.47 2.33
N GLY A 139 7.49 0.76 2.02
CA GLY A 139 7.94 0.53 0.63
C GLY A 139 6.92 -0.21 -0.24
N ILE A 140 6.14 -1.13 0.33
CA ILE A 140 5.06 -1.84 -0.38
C ILE A 140 3.85 -0.93 -0.60
N TYR A 141 3.45 -0.16 0.41
CA TYR A 141 2.24 0.68 0.37
C TYR A 141 2.39 1.90 -0.52
N LEU A 142 3.59 2.47 -0.67
CA LEU A 142 3.81 3.65 -1.52
C LEU A 142 3.37 3.48 -2.98
N PRO A 143 3.89 2.52 -3.75
CA PRO A 143 3.48 2.29 -5.14
C PRO A 143 2.04 1.74 -5.26
N LEU A 144 1.44 1.29 -4.15
CA LEU A 144 0.05 0.84 -4.07
C LEU A 144 -0.93 2.03 -4.05
N PHE A 145 -0.60 3.11 -3.33
CA PHE A 145 -1.47 4.28 -3.18
C PHE A 145 -1.13 5.43 -4.11
N LYS A 146 0.13 5.54 -4.55
CA LYS A 146 0.57 6.60 -5.48
C LYS A 146 0.34 6.21 -6.93
N LYS A 147 -0.04 7.20 -7.74
CA LYS A 147 -0.09 7.07 -9.21
C LYS A 147 1.31 6.92 -9.81
N ASP A 148 2.29 7.63 -9.23
CA ASP A 148 3.69 7.52 -9.62
C ASP A 148 4.35 6.32 -8.94
N LYS A 149 4.78 5.35 -9.74
CA LYS A 149 5.35 4.07 -9.29
C LYS A 149 6.85 3.97 -9.59
N ARG A 150 7.50 5.10 -9.90
CA ARG A 150 8.94 5.16 -10.10
C ARG A 150 9.66 4.85 -8.78
N VAL A 151 10.65 3.96 -8.85
CA VAL A 151 11.44 3.54 -7.67
C VAL A 151 12.06 4.75 -7.00
N LEU A 152 12.70 5.63 -7.79
CA LEU A 152 13.42 6.79 -7.28
C LEU A 152 12.50 7.76 -6.51
N VAL A 153 11.30 8.03 -7.00
CA VAL A 153 10.34 8.94 -6.35
C VAL A 153 9.86 8.35 -5.03
N ASN A 154 9.59 7.05 -4.99
CA ASN A 154 9.17 6.38 -3.76
C ASN A 154 10.32 6.28 -2.75
N LEU A 155 11.54 6.00 -3.22
CA LEU A 155 12.73 5.94 -2.38
C LEU A 155 13.08 7.32 -1.79
N LEU A 156 12.97 8.39 -2.59
CA LEU A 156 13.15 9.76 -2.12
C LEU A 156 12.13 10.12 -1.03
N PHE A 157 10.88 9.67 -1.19
CA PHE A 157 9.87 9.86 -0.14
C PHE A 157 10.23 9.12 1.16
N ILE A 158 10.71 7.87 1.06
CA ILE A 158 11.18 7.11 2.22
C ILE A 158 12.36 7.82 2.90
N PHE A 159 13.32 8.31 2.11
CA PHE A 159 14.45 9.08 2.61
C PHE A 159 13.99 10.33 3.38
N ILE A 160 13.08 11.12 2.81
CA ILE A 160 12.53 12.32 3.49
C ILE A 160 11.82 11.95 4.79
N VAL A 161 11.02 10.87 4.80
CA VAL A 161 10.35 10.40 6.02
C VAL A 161 11.38 9.98 7.06
N SER A 162 12.40 9.22 6.68
CA SER A 162 13.44 8.77 7.60
C SER A 162 14.25 9.95 8.15
N LEU A 163 14.63 10.91 7.30
CA LEU A 163 15.33 12.12 7.72
C LEU A 163 14.48 12.93 8.71
N PHE A 164 13.17 13.04 8.46
CA PHE A 164 12.26 13.74 9.36
C PHE A 164 12.16 13.07 10.73
N VAL A 165 12.15 11.73 10.76
CA VAL A 165 12.18 10.95 12.01
C VAL A 165 13.46 11.23 12.80
N GLU A 166 14.62 11.15 12.15
CA GLU A 166 15.92 11.42 12.78
C GLU A 166 16.02 12.85 13.33
N ILE A 167 15.55 13.84 12.56
CA ILE A 167 15.50 15.25 13.00
C ILE A 167 14.64 15.37 14.27
N ILE A 168 13.45 14.74 14.31
CA ILE A 168 12.59 14.78 15.49
C ILE A 168 13.29 14.13 16.69
N GLN A 169 13.91 12.97 16.51
CA GLN A 169 14.61 12.26 17.59
C GLN A 169 15.78 13.09 18.15
N GLY A 170 16.58 13.70 17.27
CA GLY A 170 17.68 14.59 17.66
C GLY A 170 17.21 15.88 18.34
N LEU A 171 16.12 16.49 17.85
CA LEU A 171 15.53 17.69 18.46
C LEU A 171 14.96 17.40 19.85
N LEU A 172 14.21 16.31 19.97
CA LEU A 172 13.60 15.90 21.24
C LEU A 172 14.61 15.26 22.21
N GLY A 173 15.84 14.97 21.76
CA GLY A 173 16.89 14.37 22.59
C GLY A 173 16.48 12.99 23.14
N ILE A 174 15.66 12.27 22.38
CA ILE A 174 15.14 10.93 22.74
C ILE A 174 16.12 9.83 22.30
N GLY A 175 17.13 10.16 21.50
CA GLY A 175 18.13 9.20 21.06
C GLY A 175 19.28 9.83 20.30
N VAL A 176 20.19 8.97 19.86
CA VAL A 176 21.27 9.31 18.94
C VAL A 176 20.66 9.48 17.55
N SER A 177 20.86 10.65 16.94
CA SER A 177 20.54 10.80 15.52
C SER A 177 21.63 10.14 14.70
N ASP A 178 21.27 9.15 13.88
CA ASP A 178 22.25 8.29 13.21
C ASP A 178 21.98 8.21 11.70
N ILE A 179 23.00 8.53 10.91
CA ILE A 179 22.92 8.39 9.45
C ILE A 179 22.72 6.93 9.04
N ASP A 180 23.19 5.97 9.85
CA ASP A 180 23.00 4.54 9.60
C ASP A 180 21.53 4.16 9.66
N ASP A 181 20.76 4.75 10.58
CA ASP A 181 19.32 4.52 10.70
C ASP A 181 18.59 5.00 9.42
N ILE A 182 19.00 6.12 8.82
CA ILE A 182 18.47 6.59 7.53
C ILE A 182 18.78 5.61 6.40
N ILE A 183 20.00 5.12 6.33
CA ILE A 183 20.45 4.17 5.30
C ILE A 183 19.65 2.87 5.41
N LEU A 184 19.50 2.35 6.63
CA LEU A 184 18.77 1.11 6.90
C LEU A 184 17.27 1.23 6.60
N ASN A 185 16.66 2.36 6.96
CA ASN A 185 15.26 2.63 6.64
C ASN A 185 15.03 2.74 5.12
N CYS A 186 15.96 3.40 4.41
CA CYS A 186 15.94 3.46 2.94
C CYS A 186 16.10 2.07 2.32
N LEU A 187 16.98 1.22 2.86
CA LEU A 187 17.17 -0.16 2.41
C LEU A 187 15.88 -0.98 2.62
N GLY A 188 15.25 -0.87 3.79
CA GLY A 188 13.97 -1.50 4.08
C GLY A 188 12.86 -1.08 3.12
N GLY A 189 12.72 0.23 2.91
CA GLY A 189 11.76 0.77 1.95
C GLY A 189 12.04 0.35 0.50
N TRP A 190 13.31 0.26 0.10
CA TRP A 190 13.71 -0.26 -1.21
C TRP A 190 13.33 -1.73 -1.39
N ILE A 191 13.59 -2.58 -0.40
CA ILE A 191 13.15 -3.99 -0.38
C ILE A 191 11.63 -4.09 -0.53
N GLY A 192 10.88 -3.24 0.17
CA GLY A 192 9.42 -3.16 0.03
C GLY A 192 8.95 -2.79 -1.38
N ILE A 193 9.59 -1.81 -2.01
CA ILE A 193 9.29 -1.40 -3.39
C ILE A 193 9.58 -2.55 -4.38
N LEU A 194 10.70 -3.26 -4.19
CA LEU A 194 11.04 -4.43 -4.97
C LEU A 194 10.00 -5.54 -4.79
N GLY A 195 9.54 -5.79 -3.56
CA GLY A 195 8.46 -6.74 -3.27
C GLY A 195 7.17 -6.42 -4.04
N TYR A 196 6.76 -5.15 -4.08
CA TYR A 196 5.62 -4.72 -4.88
C TYR A 196 5.85 -4.98 -6.38
N LYS A 197 7.02 -4.62 -6.90
CA LYS A 197 7.35 -4.80 -8.33
C LYS A 197 7.44 -6.26 -8.71
N PHE A 198 7.95 -7.11 -7.82
CA PHE A 198 7.99 -8.55 -8.00
C PHE A 198 6.58 -9.15 -8.06
N LEU A 199 5.68 -8.75 -7.16
CA LEU A 199 4.26 -9.12 -7.23
C LEU A 199 3.61 -8.66 -8.54
N LEU A 200 3.91 -7.44 -8.99
CA LEU A 200 3.42 -6.92 -10.26
C LEU A 200 3.98 -7.69 -11.46
N PHE A 201 5.24 -8.10 -11.41
CA PHE A 201 5.89 -8.93 -12.43
C PHE A 201 5.24 -10.31 -12.55
N ILE A 202 4.94 -10.96 -11.42
CA ILE A 202 4.28 -12.28 -11.38
C ILE A 202 2.82 -12.18 -11.81
N LEU A 203 2.05 -11.27 -11.20
CA LEU A 203 0.60 -11.23 -11.38
C LEU A 203 0.17 -10.48 -12.64
N ARG A 204 1.05 -9.64 -13.21
CA ARG A 204 0.88 -8.82 -14.42
C ARG A 204 -0.37 -7.92 -14.45
N ASP A 205 -1.07 -7.79 -13.31
CA ASP A 205 -2.31 -7.05 -13.17
C ASP A 205 -2.33 -6.33 -11.81
N GLU A 206 -2.46 -5.01 -11.83
CA GLU A 206 -2.45 -4.19 -10.62
C GLU A 206 -3.59 -4.51 -9.66
N LYS A 207 -4.78 -4.88 -10.16
CA LYS A 207 -5.94 -5.22 -9.32
C LYS A 207 -5.68 -6.53 -8.56
N LYS A 208 -4.97 -7.47 -9.18
CA LYS A 208 -4.53 -8.71 -8.53
C LYS A 208 -3.50 -8.40 -7.45
N VAL A 209 -2.51 -7.55 -7.74
CA VAL A 209 -1.51 -7.09 -6.76
C VAL A 209 -2.18 -6.40 -5.56
N HIS A 210 -3.13 -5.49 -5.82
CA HIS A 210 -3.92 -4.86 -4.75
C HIS A 210 -4.64 -5.88 -3.88
N THR A 211 -5.25 -6.90 -4.49
CA THR A 211 -5.96 -7.94 -3.73
C THR A 211 -4.99 -8.82 -2.95
N ALA A 212 -3.85 -9.20 -3.53
CA ALA A 212 -2.80 -9.99 -2.87
C ALA A 212 -2.22 -9.25 -1.66
N ILE A 213 -1.86 -7.97 -1.82
CA ILE A 213 -1.36 -7.16 -0.70
C ILE A 213 -2.46 -6.98 0.36
N THR A 214 -3.72 -6.76 -0.02
CA THR A 214 -4.81 -6.68 0.97
C THR A 214 -4.93 -7.95 1.81
N ILE A 215 -4.82 -9.13 1.18
CA ILE A 215 -4.86 -10.42 1.86
C ILE A 215 -3.63 -10.60 2.76
N LEU A 216 -2.44 -10.29 2.25
CA LEU A 216 -1.19 -10.38 3.01
C LEU A 216 -1.20 -9.44 4.23
N SER A 217 -1.69 -8.21 4.07
CA SER A 217 -1.88 -7.26 5.16
C SER A 217 -2.86 -7.76 6.22
N ALA A 218 -3.91 -8.49 5.83
CA ALA A 218 -4.86 -9.07 6.76
C ALA A 218 -4.27 -10.26 7.53
N ILE A 219 -3.57 -11.16 6.83
CA ILE A 219 -3.06 -12.43 7.40
C ILE A 219 -1.77 -12.20 8.20
N VAL A 220 -0.87 -11.35 7.71
CA VAL A 220 0.45 -11.13 8.30
C VAL A 220 0.52 -9.78 8.98
N GLY A 221 0.08 -8.72 8.31
CA GLY A 221 0.19 -7.35 8.82
C GLY A 221 -0.60 -7.12 10.11
N LEU A 222 -1.87 -7.52 10.15
CA LEU A 222 -2.72 -7.31 11.33
C LEU A 222 -2.20 -8.09 12.55
N PRO A 223 -1.88 -9.39 12.48
CA PRO A 223 -1.30 -10.10 13.63
C PRO A 223 0.05 -9.55 14.06
N ALA A 224 0.92 -9.16 13.11
CA ALA A 224 2.21 -8.55 13.45
C ALA A 224 2.04 -7.23 14.21
N ILE A 225 1.11 -6.36 13.78
CA ILE A 225 0.79 -5.10 14.47
C ILE A 225 0.28 -5.40 15.89
N LEU A 226 -0.65 -6.35 16.04
CA LEU A 226 -1.19 -6.71 17.35
C LEU A 226 -0.11 -7.30 18.27
N TYR A 227 0.74 -8.18 17.76
CA TYR A 227 1.86 -8.76 18.50
C TYR A 227 2.85 -7.69 18.96
N LEU A 228 3.23 -6.77 18.07
CA LEU A 228 4.13 -5.67 18.40
C LEU A 228 3.50 -4.72 19.43
N LEU A 229 2.20 -4.40 19.32
CA LEU A 229 1.50 -3.61 20.33
C LEU A 229 1.46 -4.30 21.69
N PHE A 230 1.21 -5.62 21.72
CA PHE A 230 1.24 -6.43 22.93
C PHE A 230 2.64 -6.45 23.57
N MET A 231 3.67 -6.72 22.78
CA MET A 231 5.07 -6.72 23.22
C MET A 231 5.50 -5.36 23.78
N VAL A 232 5.14 -4.26 23.10
CA VAL A 232 5.45 -2.92 23.60
C VAL A 232 4.70 -2.63 24.90
N LYS A 233 3.47 -3.11 25.07
CA LYS A 233 2.72 -2.95 26.33
C LYS A 233 3.38 -3.70 27.49
N MET A 234 3.91 -4.89 27.26
CA MET A 234 4.58 -5.71 28.29
C MET A 234 5.94 -5.14 28.75
N ARG A 235 6.49 -4.18 28.00
CA ARG A 235 7.79 -3.56 28.29
C ARG A 235 7.68 -2.35 29.24
N PHE A 236 6.46 -1.96 29.62
CA PHE A 236 6.13 -0.89 30.56
C PHE A 236 5.31 -1.42 31.72
#